data_AF-A0A645CSA4-F1
#
_entry.id   AF-A0A645CSA4-F1
#
_cell.length_a   1.000
_cell.length_b   1.000
_cell.length_c   1.000
_cell.angle_alpha   90.00
_cell.angle_beta   90.00
_cell.angle_gamma   90.00
#
_symmetry.space_group_name_H-M   'P 1'
#
loop_
_entity.id
_entity.type
_entity.pdbx_description
1 polymer ?
#
loop_
_entity_poly.entity_id
_entity_poly.type
_entity_poly.pdbx_seq_one_letter_code
_entity_poly.pdbx_strand_id
1 'polypeptide(L)' 'MGKIKIINSNGSIPICPYCEKQLTTIEKINKGILDLSVIYLCPHCKKVLGIGYQ' A
#
# COMPACT_ATOMS: atom_id res chain seq x y z
N MET A 1 1.55 11.17 -6.59
CA MET A 1 1.27 10.13 -5.58
C MET A 1 0.02 9.37 -6.02
N GLY A 2 0.12 8.07 -6.29
CA GLY A 2 -1.00 7.28 -6.82
C GLY A 2 -1.72 6.51 -5.72
N LYS A 3 -3.05 6.37 -5.81
CA LYS A 3 -3.85 5.48 -4.97
C LYS A 3 -4.18 4.21 -5.75
N ILE A 4 -3.91 3.04 -5.18
CA ILE A 4 -4.30 1.75 -5.75
C ILE A 4 -5.48 1.20 -4.94
N LYS A 5 -6.50 0.70 -5.63
CA LYS A 5 -7.61 -0.04 -5.01
C LYS A 5 -7.19 -1.49 -4.79
N ILE A 6 -7.45 -2.02 -3.60
CA ILE A 6 -7.17 -3.42 -3.29
C ILE A 6 -8.30 -4.27 -3.91
N ILE A 7 -7.93 -5.22 -4.76
CA ILE A 7 -8.84 -6.22 -5.30
C ILE A 7 -8.65 -7.48 -4.46
N ASN A 8 -9.67 -7.85 -3.70
CA ASN A 8 -9.67 -9.04 -2.88
C ASN A 8 -10.31 -10.20 -3.63
N SER A 9 -9.58 -11.31 -3.76
CA SER A 9 -10.11 -12.53 -4.38
C SER A 9 -10.78 -13.47 -3.38
N ASN A 10 -10.57 -13.23 -2.08
CA ASN A 10 -10.87 -14.16 -0.98
C ASN A 10 -11.91 -13.62 0.01
N GLY A 11 -12.48 -12.43 -0.25
CA GLY A 11 -13.52 -11.81 0.59
C GLY A 11 -13.04 -11.18 1.91
N SER A 12 -11.81 -11.42 2.34
CA SER A 12 -11.27 -10.90 3.62
C SER A 12 -10.58 -9.54 3.48
N ILE A 13 -11.19 -8.46 3.96
CA ILE A 13 -10.61 -7.09 3.88
C ILE A 13 -9.33 -7.02 4.72
N PRO A 14 -8.16 -6.68 4.13
CA PRO A 14 -6.93 -6.59 4.89
C PRO A 14 -7.01 -5.46 5.92
N ILE A 15 -6.45 -5.69 7.09
CA ILE A 15 -6.39 -4.71 8.18
C ILE A 15 -4.95 -4.22 8.31
N CYS A 16 -4.78 -2.91 8.50
CA CYS A 16 -3.47 -2.34 8.74
C CYS A 16 -2.92 -2.82 10.09
N PRO A 17 -1.72 -3.42 10.17
CA PRO A 17 -1.16 -3.94 11.42
C PRO A 17 -0.72 -2.85 12.40
N TYR A 18 -0.74 -1.57 11.98
CA TYR A 18 -0.26 -0.46 12.80
C TYR A 18 -1.36 0.44 13.36
N CYS A 19 -2.50 0.53 12.68
CA CYS A 19 -3.61 1.40 13.09
C CYS A 19 -4.95 0.68 13.09
N GLU A 20 -4.94 -0.62 12.80
CA GLU A 20 -6.10 -1.53 12.87
C GLU A 20 -7.28 -1.11 11.97
N LYS A 21 -7.06 -0.17 11.05
CA LYS A 21 -8.06 0.25 10.07
C LYS A 21 -8.08 -0.69 8.88
N GLN A 22 -9.28 -0.89 8.35
CA GLN A 22 -9.52 -1.61 7.11
C GLN A 22 -8.84 -0.91 5.93
N LEU A 23 -8.17 -1.71 5.10
CA LEU A 23 -7.47 -1.28 3.90
C LEU A 23 -8.31 -1.63 2.68
N THR A 24 -8.99 -0.63 2.12
CA THR A 24 -9.66 -0.71 0.81
C THR A 24 -8.80 -0.15 -0.32
N THR A 25 -7.83 0.68 0.05
CA THR A 25 -6.86 1.32 -0.83
C THR A 25 -5.50 1.36 -0.16
N ILE A 26 -4.44 1.42 -0.98
CA ILE A 26 -3.06 1.68 -0.54
C ILE A 26 -2.47 2.82 -1.36
N GLU A 27 -1.57 3.58 -0.73
CA GLU A 27 -0.81 4.61 -1.42
C GLU A 27 0.48 4.02 -1.95
N LYS A 28 0.86 4.40 -3.18
CA LYS A 28 2.16 4.03 -3.75
C LYS A 28 3.05 5.26 -3.94
N ILE A 29 4.32 5.08 -3.59
CA ILE A 29 5.39 6.03 -3.88
C ILE A 29 6.45 5.29 -4.66
N ASN A 30 6.73 5.72 -5.88
CA ASN A 30 7.87 5.23 -6.62
C ASN A 30 9.13 5.94 -6.10
N LYS A 31 10.21 5.19 -5.91
CA LYS A 31 11.52 5.72 -5.51
C LYS A 31 12.60 5.22 -6.46
N GLY A 32 13.43 6.17 -6.90
CA GLY A 32 14.57 5.95 -7.80
C GLY A 32 14.46 6.77 -9.08
N ILE A 33 15.58 6.97 -9.78
CA ILE A 33 15.64 7.70 -11.06
C ILE A 33 14.89 6.93 -12.18
N LEU A 34 14.71 5.62 -11.99
CA LEU A 34 14.05 4.69 -12.93
C LEU A 34 12.85 3.97 -12.29
N ASP A 35 12.28 4.47 -11.19
CA ASP A 35 11.14 3.85 -10.50
C ASP A 35 11.31 2.36 -10.11
N LEU A 36 12.56 1.92 -9.95
CA LEU A 36 12.94 0.53 -9.65
C LEU A 36 12.35 -0.03 -8.35
N SER A 37 11.93 0.85 -7.43
CA SER A 37 11.30 0.45 -6.17
C SER A 37 9.99 1.20 -5.95
N VAL A 38 9.00 0.49 -5.45
CA VAL A 38 7.69 1.02 -5.09
C VAL A 38 7.46 0.78 -3.60
N ILE A 39 7.19 1.84 -2.87
CA ILE A 39 6.84 1.78 -1.46
C ILE A 39 5.32 1.87 -1.33
N TYR A 40 4.72 0.88 -0.69
CA TYR A 40 3.30 0.85 -0.37
C TYR A 40 3.08 1.36 1.05
N LEU A 41 2.13 2.28 1.19
CA LEU A 41 1.83 2.95 2.46
C LEU A 41 0.35 2.78 2.82
N CYS A 42 0.09 2.73 4.12
CA CYS A 42 -1.26 2.82 4.64
C CYS A 42 -1.82 4.23 4.39
N PRO A 43 -3.00 4.40 3.78
CA PRO A 43 -3.56 5.72 3.52
C PRO A 43 -3.95 6.46 4.79
N HIS A 44 -4.23 5.73 5.88
CA HIS A 44 -4.72 6.28 7.15
C HIS A 44 -3.61 6.77 8.08
N CYS A 45 -2.56 5.98 8.26
CA CYS A 45 -1.48 6.29 9.22
C CYS A 45 -0.13 6.54 8.56
N LYS A 46 -0.05 6.45 7.23
CA LYS A 46 1.16 6.68 6.42
C LYS A 46 2.37 5.79 6.75
N LYS A 47 2.17 4.68 7.48
CA LYS A 47 3.21 3.68 7.74
C LYS A 47 3.42 2.76 6.53
N VAL A 48 4.64 2.28 6.37
CA VAL A 48 5.06 1.37 5.29
C VAL A 48 4.42 0.01 5.47
N LEU A 49 3.66 -0.42 4.47
CA LEU A 49 3.03 -1.74 4.38
C LEU A 49 3.91 -2.74 3.63
N GLY A 50 4.75 -2.25 2.70
CA GLY A 50 5.65 -3.10 1.95
C GLY A 50 6.48 -2.32 0.94
N ILE A 51 7.49 -2.99 0.40
CA ILE A 51 8.35 -2.48 -0.68
C ILE A 51 8.33 -3.52 -1.79
N GLY A 52 7.97 -3.09 -3.00
CA GLY A 52 8.09 -3.87 -4.23
C GLY A 52 9.29 -3.40 -5.03
N TYR A 53 9.89 -4.31 -5.78
CA TYR A 53 10.92 -4.02 -6.77
C TYR A 53 10.38 -4.43 -8.13
N GLN A 54 10.64 -3.62 -9.15
CA GLN A 54 10.22 -3.90 -10.52
C GLN A 54 11.29 -4.70 -11.26
#